data_AF-A0A8S2THJ4-F1
#
_entry.id   AF-A0A8S2THJ4-F1
#
_cell.length_a   1.000
_cell.length_b   1.000
_cell.length_c   1.000
_cell.angle_alpha   90.00
_cell.angle_beta   90.00
_cell.angle_gamma   90.00
#
_symmetry.space_group_name_H-M   'P 1'
#
loop_
_entity.id
_entity.type
_entity.pdbx_description
1 polymer ?
#
loop_
_entity_poly.entity_id
_entity_poly.type
_entity_poly.pdbx_seq_one_letter_code
_entity_poly.pdbx_strand_id
1 'polypeptide(L)' 'NRESIYNYFEQLLVEKGITAIQYTDFPSIQRLAQILSGDILSTFNISSDNIHFGKCNLIEEILIGEDKFV' A
#
# COMPACT_ATOMS: atom_id res chain seq x y z
N ASN A 1 -7.13 -11.13 12.00
CA ASN A 1 -6.81 -9.78 12.52
C ASN A 1 -5.32 -9.63 12.84
N ARG A 2 -4.46 -9.61 11.81
CA ARG A 2 -2.99 -9.41 11.94
C ARG A 2 -2.36 -8.76 10.69
N GLU A 3 -3.04 -7.80 10.07
CA GLU A 3 -2.50 -7.08 8.90
C GLU A 3 -2.57 -5.57 9.13
N SER A 4 -2.00 -5.12 10.25
CA SER A 4 -1.88 -3.69 10.58
C SER A 4 -0.41 -3.35 10.73
N ILE A 5 -0.03 -2.13 10.34
CA ILE A 5 1.34 -1.65 10.46
C ILE A 5 1.50 -1.09 11.87
N TYR A 6 2.51 -1.56 12.61
CA TYR A 6 2.79 -1.00 13.94
C TYR A 6 3.36 0.41 13.82
N ASN A 7 2.99 1.30 14.76
CA ASN A 7 3.40 2.71 14.77
C ASN A 7 4.91 2.91 14.57
N TYR A 8 5.75 2.06 15.16
CA TYR A 8 7.21 2.15 14.96
C TYR A 8 7.61 1.97 13.50
N PHE A 9 7.03 0.99 12.80
CA PHE A 9 7.31 0.77 11.39
C PHE A 9 6.69 1.86 10.51
N GLU A 10 5.51 2.35 10.87
CA GLU A 10 4.89 3.50 10.20
C GLU A 10 5.77 4.74 10.27
N GLN A 11 6.33 5.04 11.46
CA GLN A 11 7.28 6.14 11.63
C GLN A 11 8.53 5.97 10.75
N LEU A 12 9.11 4.77 10.70
CA LEU A 12 10.25 4.49 9.83
C LEU A 12 9.92 4.69 8.34
N LEU A 13 8.72 4.32 7.89
CA LEU A 13 8.29 4.54 6.51
C LEU A 13 8.15 6.04 6.21
N VAL A 14 7.54 6.80 7.12
CA VAL A 14 7.41 8.26 7.01
C VAL A 14 8.76 8.95 6.95
N GLU A 15 9.72 8.54 7.79
CA GLU A 15 11.11 9.04 7.75
C GLU A 15 11.82 8.78 6.41
N LYS A 16 11.38 7.74 5.67
CA LYS A 16 11.86 7.41 4.33
C LYS A 16 11.02 8.03 3.21
N GLY A 17 10.00 8.83 3.53
CA GLY A 17 9.09 9.42 2.55
C GLY A 17 8.18 8.40 1.88
N ILE A 18 7.94 7.25 2.53
CA ILE A 18 7.02 6.21 2.05
C ILE A 18 5.71 6.33 2.82
N THR A 19 4.61 6.52 2.10
CA THR A 19 3.26 6.50 2.67
C THR A 19 2.73 5.08 2.69
N ALA A 20 2.18 4.65 3.82
CA ALA A 20 1.53 3.36 3.97
C ALA A 20 0.01 3.54 4.13
N ILE A 21 -0.77 2.68 3.47
CA ILE A 21 -2.23 2.63 3.60
C ILE A 21 -2.59 1.32 4.30
N GLN A 22 -3.46 1.38 5.31
CA GLN A 22 -3.86 0.23 6.12
C GLN A 22 -5.39 0.17 6.26
N TYR A 23 -5.90 -0.99 6.71
CA TYR A 23 -7.33 -1.28 6.85
C TYR A 23 -8.13 -1.29 5.53
N THR A 24 -7.45 -1.51 4.39
CA THR A 24 -8.09 -1.74 3.10
C THR A 24 -8.69 -3.14 3.03
N ASP A 25 -9.87 -3.27 2.41
CA ASP A 25 -10.49 -4.56 2.16
C ASP A 25 -9.73 -5.35 1.09
N PHE A 26 -9.72 -6.68 1.20
CA PHE A 26 -8.98 -7.54 0.29
C PHE A 26 -9.39 -7.41 -1.19
N PRO A 27 -10.68 -7.29 -1.55
CA PRO A 27 -11.08 -7.02 -2.94
C PRO A 27 -10.45 -5.75 -3.54
N SER A 28 -10.36 -4.66 -2.78
CA SER A 28 -9.68 -3.44 -3.22
C SER A 28 -8.18 -3.66 -3.47
N ILE A 29 -7.49 -4.42 -2.61
CA ILE A 29 -6.08 -4.79 -2.80
C ILE A 29 -5.89 -5.62 -4.09
N GLN A 30 -6.77 -6.60 -4.33
CA GLN A 30 -6.73 -7.40 -5.56
C GLN A 30 -6.92 -6.56 -6.81
N ARG A 31 -7.85 -5.61 -6.77
CA ARG A 31 -8.09 -4.69 -7.88
C ARG A 31 -6.88 -3.80 -8.15
N LEU A 32 -6.25 -3.26 -7.11
CA LEU A 32 -5.03 -2.45 -7.26
C LEU A 32 -3.89 -3.26 -7.87
N ALA A 33 -3.65 -4.47 -7.36
CA ALA A 33 -2.62 -5.36 -7.89
C ALA A 33 -2.82 -5.63 -9.39
N GLN A 34 -4.05 -5.89 -9.83
CA GLN A 34 -4.38 -6.12 -11.24
C GLN A 34 -4.18 -4.87 -12.11
N ILE A 35 -4.62 -3.69 -11.67
CA ILE A 35 -4.54 -2.47 -12.47
C ILE A 35 -3.10 -1.95 -12.55
N LEU A 36 -2.35 -2.05 -11.46
CA LEU A 36 -0.99 -1.55 -11.37
C LEU A 36 0.05 -2.55 -11.86
N SER A 37 -0.35 -3.80 -12.11
CA SER A 37 0.56 -4.94 -12.40
C SER A 37 1.58 -5.19 -11.28
N GLY A 38 1.11 -5.16 -10.03
CA GLY A 38 1.93 -5.39 -8.83
C GLY A 38 1.60 -6.71 -8.13
N ASP A 39 2.59 -7.29 -7.45
CA ASP A 39 2.43 -8.55 -6.72
C ASP A 39 1.82 -8.32 -5.32
N ILE A 40 0.92 -9.22 -4.90
CA ILE A 40 0.41 -9.29 -3.51
C ILE A 40 1.29 -10.29 -2.75
N LEU A 41 1.95 -9.82 -1.69
CA LEU A 41 2.86 -10.64 -0.89
C LEU A 41 2.28 -10.93 0.50
N SER A 42 2.53 -12.14 1.01
CA SER A 42 2.14 -12.56 2.36
C SER A 42 3.30 -12.56 3.36
N THR A 43 4.53 -12.33 2.90
CA THR A 43 5.75 -12.29 3.73
C THR A 43 6.74 -11.25 3.19
N PHE A 44 7.65 -10.79 4.04
CA PHE A 44 8.71 -9.82 3.70
C PHE A 44 10.06 -10.47 3.34
N ASN A 45 10.12 -11.81 3.25
CA ASN A 45 11.39 -12.54 3.05
C ASN A 45 11.72 -12.80 1.57
N ILE A 46 10.96 -12.22 0.66
CA ILE A 46 11.16 -12.36 -0.79
C ILE A 46 12.09 -11.25 -1.24
N SER A 47 13.14 -11.60 -2.00
CA SER A 47 14.07 -10.60 -2.56
C SER A 47 13.34 -9.64 -3.50
N SER A 48 13.72 -8.37 -3.48
CA SER A 48 13.17 -7.32 -4.36
C SER A 48 13.27 -7.65 -5.84
N ASP A 49 14.29 -8.40 -6.24
CA ASP A 49 14.52 -8.77 -7.65
C ASP A 49 13.46 -9.76 -8.18
N ASN A 50 12.71 -10.39 -7.29
CA ASN A 50 11.66 -11.36 -7.62
C ASN A 50 10.24 -10.79 -7.38
N ILE A 51 10.11 -9.46 -7.26
CA ILE A 51 8.84 -8.78 -6.96
C ILE A 51 8.55 -7.76 -8.07
N HIS A 52 7.32 -7.78 -8.58
CA HIS A 52 6.79 -6.75 -9.45
C HIS A 52 6.13 -5.65 -8.60
N PHE A 53 6.74 -4.47 -8.61
CA PHE A 53 6.11 -3.28 -8.04
C PHE A 53 5.09 -2.71 -9.01
N GLY A 54 3.87 -2.50 -8.51
CA GLY A 54 2.83 -1.81 -9.26
C GLY A 54 3.25 -0.38 -9.59
N LYS A 55 2.86 0.12 -10.77
CA LYS A 55 3.23 1.47 -11.23
C LYS A 55 2.00 2.31 -11.55
N CYS A 56 2.03 3.56 -11.15
CA CYS A 56 1.04 4.58 -11.48
C CYS A 56 1.72 5.94 -11.64
N ASN A 57 1.08 6.82 -12.39
CA ASN A 57 1.59 8.17 -12.63
C ASN A 57 1.27 9.12 -11.47
N LEU A 58 0.17 8.88 -10.75
CA LEU A 58 -0.32 9.74 -9.68
C LEU A 58 -0.99 8.90 -8.59
N ILE A 59 -0.64 9.19 -7.35
CA ILE A 59 -1.37 8.79 -6.13
C ILE A 59 -1.55 10.08 -5.35
N GLU A 60 -2.79 10.40 -4.98
CA GLU A 60 -3.11 11.61 -4.22
C GLU A 60 -4.26 11.33 -3.25
N GLU A 61 -4.24 12.01 -2.11
CA GLU A 61 -5.38 12.06 -1.20
C GLU A 61 -6.29 13.22 -1.62
N ILE A 62 -7.55 12.94 -1.91
CA ILE A 62 -8.57 13.95 -2.23
C ILE A 62 -9.67 13.96 -1.18
N LEU A 63 -10.25 15.14 -0.97
CA LEU A 63 -11.44 15.32 -0.13
C LEU A 63 -12.68 15.41 -1.02
N ILE A 64 -13.66 14.55 -0.76
CA ILE A 64 -14.99 14.62 -1.40
C ILE A 64 -16.01 14.83 -0.28
N GLY A 65 -16.50 16.07 -0.14
CA GLY A 65 -17.28 16.46 1.03
C GLY A 65 -16.39 16.52 2.27
N GLU A 66 -16.71 15.71 3.29
CA GLU A 66 -15.92 15.58 4.52
C GLU A 66 -15.07 14.29 4.54
N ASP A 67 -15.20 13.45 3.51
CA ASP A 67 -14.56 12.16 3.41
C ASP A 67 -13.23 12.24 2.65
N LYS A 68 -12.25 11.45 3.12
CA LYS A 68 -10.93 11.29 2.48
C LYS A 68 -10.91 10.06 1.58
N PHE A 69 -10.40 10.24 0.38
CA PHE A 69 -10.17 9.16 -0.59
C PHE A 69 -8.71 9.19 -1.04
N VAL A 70 -8.15 8.00 -1.24
CA VAL A 70 -6.80 7.76 -1.78
C VAL A 70 -6.91 6.71 -2.87
#